data_AF-A0A3D3QQR7-F1
#
_entry.id   AF-A0A3D3QQR7-F1
#
_cell.length_a   1.000
_cell.length_b   1.000
_cell.length_c   1.000
_cell.angle_alpha   90.00
_cell.angle_beta   90.00
_cell.angle_gamma   90.00
#
_symmetry.space_group_name_H-M   'P 1'
#
loop_
_entity.id
_entity.type
_entity.pdbx_description
1 polymer ?
#
loop_
_entity_poly.entity_id
_entity_poly.type
_entity_poly.pdbx_seq_one_letter_code
_entity_poly.pdbx_strand_id
1 'polypeptide(L)' 'IPAFMEGVKRREERLMGFGHRVYKAYDPRASIIKRTADEVFEVTGRNPLLDIALELERIALNEDFFVERNLYP' A
#
# COMPACT_ATOMS: atom_id res chain seq x y z
N ILE A 1 -10.04 -5.53 -6.62
CA ILE A 1 -9.55 -4.43 -5.76
C ILE A 1 -10.69 -3.77 -4.97
N PRO A 2 -11.79 -3.26 -5.58
CA PRO A 2 -12.85 -2.57 -4.81
C PRO A 2 -13.50 -3.43 -3.72
N ALA A 3 -13.88 -4.66 -4.04
CA ALA A 3 -14.52 -5.57 -3.07
C ALA A 3 -13.63 -5.87 -1.84
N PHE A 4 -12.32 -6.02 -2.07
CA PHE A 4 -11.31 -6.21 -1.02
C PHE A 4 -11.19 -4.97 -0.14
N MET A 5 -11.10 -3.78 -0.74
CA MET A 5 -11.03 -2.52 0.01
C MET A 5 -12.28 -2.30 0.89
N GLU A 6 -13.46 -2.68 0.40
CA GLU A 6 -14.68 -2.68 1.22
C GLU A 6 -14.61 -3.69 2.37
N GLY A 7 -14.08 -4.89 2.15
CA GLY A 7 -13.82 -5.87 3.22
C GLY A 7 -12.87 -5.34 4.30
N VAL A 8 -11.83 -4.61 3.89
CA VAL A 8 -10.91 -3.93 4.81
C VAL A 8 -11.61 -2.83 5.61
N LYS A 9 -12.43 -2.00 4.96
CA LYS A 9 -13.22 -0.95 5.65
C LYS A 9 -14.23 -1.51 6.64
N ARG A 10 -14.86 -2.65 6.30
CA ARG A 10 -15.73 -3.42 7.22
C ARG A 10 -14.97 -4.19 8.30
N ARG A 11 -13.63 -4.18 8.27
CA ARG A 11 -12.74 -4.91 9.20
C ARG A 11 -12.88 -6.44 9.11
N GLU A 12 -13.40 -6.94 8.00
CA GLU A 12 -13.45 -8.37 7.69
C GLU A 12 -12.09 -8.85 7.16
N GLU A 13 -11.33 -7.95 6.54
CA GLU A 13 -9.99 -8.18 6.00
C GLU A 13 -9.01 -7.13 6.50
N ARG A 14 -7.71 -7.38 6.31
CA ARG A 14 -6.64 -6.42 6.63
C ARG A 14 -5.85 -6.10 5.37
N LEU A 15 -5.65 -4.82 5.10
CA LEU A 15 -4.69 -4.37 4.10
C LEU A 15 -3.27 -4.57 4.67
N MET A 16 -2.60 -5.60 4.18
CA MET A 16 -1.24 -5.94 4.62
C MET A 16 -0.24 -4.87 4.16
N GLY A 17 0.79 -4.62 4.99
CA GLY A 17 1.79 -3.60 4.71
C GLY A 17 1.33 -2.17 5.00
N PHE A 18 0.13 -1.96 5.54
CA PHE A 18 -0.38 -0.66 5.93
C PHE A 18 -0.54 -0.51 7.43
N GLY A 19 -0.16 0.68 7.92
CA GLY A 19 -0.25 1.05 9.32
C GLY A 19 0.94 0.56 10.14
N HIS A 20 1.50 1.46 10.93
CA HIS A 20 2.61 1.15 11.82
C HIS A 20 2.27 1.53 13.26
N ARG A 21 2.80 0.77 14.22
CA ARG A 21 2.63 1.08 15.65
C ARG A 21 3.23 2.44 16.00
N VAL A 22 4.34 2.79 15.33
CA VAL A 22 5.09 4.04 15.52
C VAL A 22 4.80 5.07 14.43
N TYR A 23 4.98 4.75 13.15
CA TYR A 23 4.75 5.70 12.06
C TYR A 23 3.26 6.00 11.89
N LYS A 24 2.94 7.29 11.87
CA LYS A 24 1.63 7.88 11.55
C LYS A 24 1.71 8.74 10.28
N ALA A 25 2.72 8.47 9.48
CA ALA A 25 3.03 9.07 8.20
C ALA A 25 3.69 7.97 7.35
N TYR A 26 4.02 8.29 6.10
CA TYR A 26 4.69 7.38 5.18
C TYR A 26 6.00 6.83 5.77
N ASP A 27 6.21 5.52 5.75
CA ASP A 27 7.43 4.91 6.29
C ASP A 27 8.64 5.22 5.39
N PRO A 28 9.72 5.85 5.91
CA PRO A 28 10.90 6.15 5.11
C PRO A 28 11.54 4.90 4.48
N ARG A 29 11.36 3.72 5.09
CA ARG A 29 11.84 2.44 4.55
C ARG A 29 11.01 1.99 3.36
N ALA A 30 9.70 2.18 3.40
CA ALA A 30 8.81 1.86 2.29
C ALA A 30 9.21 2.66 1.04
N SER A 31 9.61 3.93 1.20
CA SER A 31 10.09 4.76 0.07
C SER A 31 11.36 4.19 -0.57
N ILE A 32 12.30 3.73 0.25
CA ILE A 32 13.56 3.15 -0.24
C ILE A 32 13.28 1.82 -0.94
N ILE A 33 12.47 0.95 -0.33
CA ILE A 33 12.11 -0.36 -0.90
C ILE A 33 11.37 -0.19 -2.22
N LYS A 34 10.44 0.78 -2.32
CA LYS A 34 9.71 1.08 -3.55
C LYS A 34 10.65 1.42 -4.70
N ARG A 35 11.59 2.34 -4.47
CA ARG A 35 12.61 2.70 -5.47
C ARG A 35 13.45 1.49 -5.88
N THR A 36 13.92 0.69 -4.93
CA THR A 36 14.70 -0.51 -5.23
C THR A 36 13.88 -1.56 -5.98
N ALA A 37 12.59 -1.70 -5.69
CA ALA A 37 11.70 -2.59 -6.43
C ALA A 37 11.58 -2.14 -7.89
N ASP A 38 11.39 -0.84 -8.13
CA ASP A 38 11.34 -0.27 -9.48
C ASP A 38 12.64 -0.57 -10.25
N GLU A 39 13.81 -0.32 -9.65
CA GLU A 39 15.13 -0.62 -10.24
C GLU A 39 15.30 -2.12 -10.59
N VAL A 40 14.80 -3.03 -9.73
CA VAL A 40 14.88 -4.47 -9.97
C VAL A 40 13.94 -4.91 -11.10
N PHE A 41 12.73 -4.36 -11.15
CA PHE A 41 11.74 -4.70 -12.18
C PHE A 41 12.07 -4.12 -13.55
N GLU A 42 12.85 -3.04 -13.63
CA GLU A 42 13.45 -2.57 -14.89
C GLU A 42 14.35 -3.62 -15.54
N VAL A 43 15.10 -4.39 -14.72
CA VAL A 43 16.03 -5.42 -15.21
C VAL A 43 15.34 -6.76 -15.41
N THR A 44 14.44 -7.14 -14.50
CA THR A 44 13.84 -8.48 -14.45
C THR A 44 12.52 -8.59 -15.22
N GLY A 45 11.93 -7.45 -15.60
CA GLY A 45 10.62 -7.38 -16.24
C GLY A 45 9.49 -7.14 -15.23
N ARG A 46 8.39 -6.55 -15.71
CA ARG A 46 7.26 -6.12 -14.86
C ARG A 46 6.45 -7.31 -14.35
N ASN A 47 6.14 -7.32 -13.04
CA ASN A 47 5.26 -8.31 -12.43
C ASN A 47 3.83 -7.72 -12.28
N PRO A 48 2.76 -8.39 -12.75
CA PRO A 48 1.38 -7.92 -12.57
C PRO A 48 0.96 -7.68 -11.12
N LEU A 49 1.61 -8.34 -10.15
CA LEU A 49 1.38 -8.11 -8.73
C LEU A 49 1.85 -6.73 -8.27
N LEU A 50 2.88 -6.16 -8.92
CA LEU A 50 3.33 -4.80 -8.65
C LEU A 50 2.25 -3.79 -9.00
N ASP A 51 1.59 -3.97 -10.15
CA ASP A 51 0.50 -3.08 -10.59
C ASP A 51 -0.67 -3.10 -9.60
N ILE A 52 -0.99 -4.30 -9.08
CA ILE A 52 -2.03 -4.46 -8.05
C ILE A 52 -1.61 -3.76 -6.75
N ALA A 53 -0.36 -3.90 -6.32
CA ALA A 53 0.15 -3.27 -5.11
C ALA A 53 0.13 -1.73 -5.21
N LEU A 54 0.55 -1.18 -6.35
CA LEU A 54 0.53 0.26 -6.63
C LEU A 54 -0.90 0.82 -6.64
N GLU A 55 -1.85 0.07 -7.21
CA GLU A 55 -3.25 0.50 -7.22
C GLU A 55 -3.90 0.42 -5.83
N LEU A 56 -3.59 -0.62 -5.04
CA LEU A 56 -4.02 -0.71 -3.65
C LEU A 56 -3.48 0.46 -2.82
N GLU A 57 -2.21 0.80 -3.00
CA GLU A 57 -1.58 1.95 -2.34
C GLU A 57 -2.27 3.26 -2.74
N ARG A 58 -2.47 3.47 -4.04
CA ARG A 58 -3.13 4.67 -4.57
C ARG A 58 -4.53 4.84 -3.98
N ILE A 59 -5.33 3.78 -3.94
CA ILE A 59 -6.69 3.85 -3.38
C ILE A 59 -6.62 4.12 -1.88
N ALA A 60 -5.78 3.40 -1.14
CA ALA A 60 -5.66 3.57 0.31
C ALA A 60 -5.24 5.00 0.68
N LEU A 61 -4.32 5.62 -0.05
CA LEU A 61 -3.87 7.00 0.22
C LEU A 61 -4.94 8.07 -0.07
N ASN A 62 -5.97 7.75 -0.87
CA ASN A 62 -7.05 8.69 -1.23
C ASN A 62 -8.38 8.38 -0.52
N GLU A 63 -8.45 7.33 0.29
CA GLU A 63 -9.66 6.94 1.02
C GLU A 63 -9.65 7.49 2.46
N ASP A 64 -10.70 8.22 2.82
CA ASP A 64 -10.85 8.85 4.15
C ASP A 64 -10.64 7.85 5.30
N PHE A 65 -11.08 6.60 5.12
CA PHE A 65 -10.89 5.55 6.13
C PHE A 65 -9.43 5.40 6.56
N PHE A 66 -8.48 5.41 5.62
CA PHE A 66 -7.06 5.22 5.88
C PHE A 66 -6.39 6.52 6.32
N VAL A 67 -6.75 7.64 5.68
CA VAL A 67 -6.19 8.98 5.98
C VAL A 67 -6.53 9.39 7.42
N GLU A 68 -7.80 9.29 7.83
CA GLU A 68 -8.24 9.61 9.19
C GLU A 68 -7.55 8.76 10.26
N ARG A 69 -7.16 7.52 9.90
CA ARG A 69 -6.55 6.54 10.81
C ARG A 69 -5.02 6.55 10.75
N ASN A 70 -4.43 7.44 9.94
CA ASN A 70 -2.99 7.52 9.69
C ASN A 70 -2.40 6.16 9.28
N LEU A 71 -3.11 5.43 8.42
CA LEU A 71 -2.68 4.14 7.88
C LEU A 71 -1.91 4.40 6.57
N TYR A 72 -0.60 4.32 6.66
CA TYR A 72 0.32 4.51 5.55
C TYR A 72 1.10 3.23 5.24
N PRO A 73 1.62 3.07 4.01
CA PRO A 73 2.59 2.02 3.69
C PRO A 73 3.87 2.15 4.51
#